data_AF-A0A7V9N8I3-F1
#
_entry.id   AF-A0A7V9N8I3-F1
#
_cell.length_a   1.000
_cell.length_b   1.000
_cell.length_c   1.000
_cell.angle_alpha   90.00
_cell.angle_beta   90.00
_cell.angle_gamma   90.00
#
_symmetry.space_group_name_H-M   'P 1'
#
loop_
_entity.id
_entity.type
_entity.pdbx_description
1 polymer ?
#
loop_
_entity_poly.entity_id
_entity_poly.type
_entity_poly.pdbx_seq_one_letter_code
_entity_poly.pdbx_strand_id
1 'polypeptide(L)'
;MKPIIGITPSSQVDTLVHGTFERYCMSTPYVRAVEQSGGVPVILPPQCDAADRLVASIDGLILSGGPDVEPSRYGDTSVHSATYGIDRPRDQFEIELFAAALRQHIPVFGICRGIQVMNVALGGTLIQDVADQHPGAADVGHRQHERGLETSAIGHAVTALDPARLPIFEDSELGVNSFHHQAIRDLARGLIPVAYSPDGLIEAVSYAADPSVFAVQWH
;
A
#
# COMPACT_ATOMS: atom_id res chain seq x y z
N MET A 1 -10.52 24.42 8.21
CA MET A 1 -10.65 24.11 6.77
C MET A 1 -10.58 22.60 6.61
N LYS A 2 -11.18 21.99 5.58
CA LYS A 2 -11.08 20.54 5.36
C LYS A 2 -9.65 20.21 4.88
N PRO A 3 -9.01 19.12 5.37
CA PRO A 3 -7.66 18.76 4.96
C PRO A 3 -7.63 18.25 3.51
N ILE A 4 -6.64 18.65 2.73
CA ILE A 4 -6.38 18.18 1.37
C ILE A 4 -5.57 16.89 1.45
N ILE A 5 -6.11 15.80 0.92
CA ILE A 5 -5.47 14.49 0.97
C ILE A 5 -5.02 14.07 -0.44
N GLY A 6 -3.72 13.97 -0.65
CA GLY A 6 -3.14 13.44 -1.88
C GLY A 6 -3.31 11.94 -1.98
N ILE A 7 -3.73 11.42 -3.13
CA ILE A 7 -3.89 9.97 -3.36
C ILE A 7 -3.22 9.59 -4.68
N THR A 8 -2.36 8.57 -4.67
CA THR A 8 -1.59 8.16 -5.85
C THR A 8 -2.38 7.16 -6.71
N PRO A 9 -2.59 7.38 -8.03
CA PRO A 9 -3.30 6.46 -8.91
C PRO A 9 -2.38 5.39 -9.50
N SER A 10 -2.97 4.33 -10.06
CA SER A 10 -2.28 3.38 -10.95
C SER A 10 -2.29 3.90 -12.38
N SER A 11 -1.28 3.55 -13.19
CA SER A 11 -1.41 3.61 -14.65
C SER A 11 -2.18 2.38 -15.16
N GLN A 12 -2.90 2.55 -16.27
CA GLN A 12 -3.61 1.50 -16.97
C GLN A 12 -3.63 1.79 -18.46
N VAL A 13 -3.45 0.76 -19.27
CA VAL A 13 -3.63 0.82 -20.72
C VAL A 13 -5.01 0.30 -21.07
N ASP A 14 -5.89 1.20 -21.52
CA ASP A 14 -7.25 0.88 -21.95
C ASP A 14 -7.31 0.77 -23.47
N THR A 15 -7.75 -0.38 -23.98
CA THR A 15 -8.07 -0.55 -25.40
C THR A 15 -9.57 -0.36 -25.63
N LEU A 16 -9.93 0.71 -26.31
CA LEU A 16 -11.31 1.07 -26.66
C LEU A 16 -11.53 0.96 -28.17
N VAL A 17 -12.79 1.06 -28.61
CA VAL A 17 -13.17 1.05 -30.05
C VAL A 17 -12.39 2.08 -30.87
N HIS A 18 -11.99 3.21 -30.26
CA HIS A 18 -11.31 4.32 -30.92
C HIS A 18 -9.78 4.34 -30.72
N GLY A 19 -9.20 3.35 -30.06
CA GLY A 19 -7.76 3.25 -29.86
C GLY A 19 -7.36 2.76 -28.48
N THR A 20 -6.04 2.62 -28.30
CA THR A 20 -5.40 2.25 -27.04
C THR A 20 -4.85 3.50 -26.38
N PHE A 21 -5.19 3.72 -25.10
CA PHE A 21 -4.83 4.91 -24.34
C PHE A 21 -4.21 4.53 -23.01
N GLU A 22 -3.13 5.22 -22.65
CA GLU A 22 -2.59 5.20 -21.29
C GLU A 22 -3.36 6.18 -20.42
N ARG A 23 -3.78 5.73 -19.23
CA ARG A 23 -4.62 6.49 -18.31
C ARG A 23 -4.18 6.26 -16.89
N TYR A 24 -4.42 7.26 -16.05
CA TYR A 24 -4.38 7.07 -14.61
C TYR A 24 -5.76 6.67 -14.10
N CYS A 25 -5.83 5.61 -13.30
CA CYS A 25 -7.07 5.08 -12.75
C CYS A 25 -6.92 4.78 -11.25
N MET A 26 -8.05 4.73 -10.56
CA MET A 26 -8.14 4.41 -9.14
C MET A 26 -9.54 3.90 -8.83
N SER A 27 -9.63 2.96 -7.90
CA SER A 27 -10.92 2.52 -7.38
C SER A 27 -11.60 3.65 -6.61
N THR A 28 -12.88 3.93 -6.91
CA THR A 28 -13.64 5.01 -6.27
C THR A 28 -13.70 4.99 -4.73
N PRO A 29 -13.60 3.84 -4.02
CA PRO A 29 -13.60 3.81 -2.56
C PRO A 29 -12.48 4.64 -1.91
N TYR A 30 -11.30 4.80 -2.52
CA TYR A 30 -10.24 5.64 -1.94
C TYR A 30 -10.70 7.10 -1.79
N VAL A 31 -11.25 7.67 -2.86
CA VAL A 31 -11.79 9.04 -2.89
C VAL A 31 -12.97 9.17 -1.91
N ARG A 32 -13.91 8.20 -1.96
CA ARG A 32 -15.09 8.21 -1.08
C ARG A 32 -14.74 8.12 0.40
N ALA A 33 -13.75 7.29 0.76
CA ALA A 33 -13.29 7.15 2.13
C ALA A 33 -12.75 8.48 2.67
N VAL A 34 -11.92 9.19 1.89
CA VAL A 34 -11.44 10.52 2.26
C VAL A 34 -12.58 11.52 2.43
N GLU A 35 -13.54 11.56 1.51
CA GLU A 35 -14.70 12.46 1.61
C GLU A 35 -15.54 12.18 2.86
N GLN A 36 -15.78 10.90 3.16
CA GLN A 36 -16.53 10.45 4.33
C GLN A 36 -15.81 10.75 5.64
N SER A 37 -14.48 10.73 5.65
CA SER A 37 -13.63 11.16 6.77
C SER A 37 -13.49 12.69 6.87
N GLY A 38 -14.14 13.47 6.00
CA GLY A 38 -14.17 14.92 6.05
C GLY A 38 -13.01 15.64 5.34
N GLY A 39 -12.19 14.90 4.57
CA GLY A 39 -11.11 15.44 3.75
C GLY A 39 -11.55 15.89 2.35
N VAL A 40 -10.59 16.44 1.60
CA VAL A 40 -10.71 16.82 0.18
C VAL A 40 -9.69 15.99 -0.61
N PRO A 41 -10.13 14.95 -1.34
CA PRO A 41 -9.20 14.10 -2.09
C PRO A 41 -8.67 14.80 -3.34
N VAL A 42 -7.37 14.70 -3.58
CA VAL A 42 -6.69 15.16 -4.79
C VAL A 42 -5.84 14.02 -5.35
N ILE A 43 -6.06 13.67 -6.62
CA ILE A 43 -5.27 12.63 -7.28
C ILE A 43 -3.92 13.20 -7.69
N LEU A 44 -2.85 12.50 -7.29
CA LEU A 44 -1.47 12.87 -7.58
C LEU A 44 -0.87 11.89 -8.60
N PRO A 45 -1.01 12.13 -9.92
CA PRO A 45 -0.41 11.25 -10.92
C PRO A 45 1.12 11.33 -10.86
N PRO A 46 1.83 10.23 -11.21
CA PRO A 46 3.29 10.21 -11.36
C PRO A 46 3.85 11.38 -12.14
N GLN A 47 4.78 12.10 -11.51
CA GLN A 47 5.43 13.30 -12.05
C GLN A 47 6.89 13.32 -11.63
N CYS A 48 7.79 13.66 -12.56
CA CYS A 48 9.21 13.83 -12.27
C CYS A 48 9.47 15.15 -11.54
N ASP A 49 10.37 15.16 -10.56
CA ASP A 49 10.86 16.35 -9.84
C ASP A 49 9.78 17.22 -9.17
N ALA A 50 8.62 16.63 -8.84
CA ALA A 50 7.48 17.36 -8.28
C ALA A 50 7.15 17.02 -6.82
N ALA A 51 7.76 15.98 -6.25
CA ALA A 51 7.38 15.40 -4.96
C ALA A 51 7.34 16.44 -3.82
N ASP A 52 8.41 17.19 -3.61
CA ASP A 52 8.48 18.19 -2.53
C ASP A 52 7.40 19.27 -2.67
N ARG A 53 7.14 19.73 -3.90
CA ARG A 53 6.13 20.76 -4.18
C ARG A 53 4.71 20.23 -3.98
N LEU A 54 4.44 18.99 -4.37
CA LEU A 54 3.14 18.36 -4.19
C LEU A 54 2.85 18.09 -2.70
N VAL A 55 3.84 17.56 -1.98
CA VAL A 55 3.74 17.32 -0.52
C VAL A 55 3.49 18.63 0.23
N ALA A 56 4.15 19.73 -0.15
CA ALA A 56 3.93 21.05 0.46
C ALA A 56 2.51 21.62 0.22
N SER A 57 1.71 21.02 -0.68
CA SER A 57 0.37 21.47 -1.04
C SER A 57 -0.78 20.61 -0.48
N ILE A 58 -0.45 19.55 0.26
CA ILE A 58 -1.42 18.61 0.85
C ILE A 58 -1.22 18.54 2.37
N ASP A 59 -2.27 18.15 3.08
CA ASP A 59 -2.29 17.98 4.53
C ASP A 59 -2.10 16.52 4.95
N GLY A 60 -2.13 15.58 3.99
CA GLY A 60 -1.92 14.15 4.20
C GLY A 60 -1.77 13.40 2.88
N LEU A 61 -1.11 12.25 2.92
CA LEU A 61 -0.82 11.41 1.75
C LEU A 61 -1.39 10.00 1.93
N ILE A 62 -2.08 9.48 0.92
CA ILE A 62 -2.46 8.08 0.80
C ILE A 62 -1.70 7.46 -0.36
N LEU A 63 -0.93 6.42 -0.07
CA LEU A 63 -0.33 5.54 -1.08
C LEU A 63 -1.30 4.39 -1.33
N SER A 64 -1.96 4.42 -2.49
CA SER A 64 -3.01 3.45 -2.80
C SER A 64 -2.44 2.08 -3.18
N GLY A 65 -3.31 1.06 -3.14
CA GLY A 65 -3.01 -0.26 -3.68
C GLY A 65 -2.75 -0.25 -5.19
N GLY A 66 -2.31 -1.38 -5.71
CA GLY A 66 -2.00 -1.51 -7.13
C GLY A 66 -1.18 -2.76 -7.43
N PRO A 67 -0.59 -2.82 -8.64
CA PRO A 67 0.30 -3.90 -9.05
C PRO A 67 1.63 -3.92 -8.29
N ASP A 68 2.58 -4.73 -8.74
CA ASP A 68 3.79 -5.01 -7.97
C ASP A 68 4.81 -3.88 -8.01
N VAL A 69 5.60 -3.78 -6.93
CA VAL A 69 6.79 -2.91 -6.88
C VAL A 69 7.94 -3.61 -7.61
N GLU A 70 8.70 -2.85 -8.41
CA GLU A 70 9.83 -3.42 -9.16
C GLU A 70 10.86 -4.10 -8.24
N PRO A 71 11.22 -5.40 -8.48
CA PRO A 71 12.17 -6.13 -7.63
C PRO A 71 13.53 -5.47 -7.41
N SER A 72 14.06 -4.79 -8.42
CA SER A 72 15.35 -4.09 -8.32
C SER A 72 15.35 -2.96 -7.29
N ARG A 73 14.17 -2.44 -6.91
CA ARG A 73 14.03 -1.37 -5.90
C ARG A 73 14.34 -1.85 -4.48
N TYR A 74 14.23 -3.14 -4.22
CA TYR A 74 14.56 -3.75 -2.93
C TYR A 74 15.71 -4.77 -3.02
N GLY A 75 16.54 -4.66 -4.05
CA GLY A 75 17.80 -5.41 -4.17
C GLY A 75 17.67 -6.81 -4.78
N ASP A 76 16.48 -7.21 -5.22
CA ASP A 76 16.29 -8.48 -5.91
C ASP A 76 16.69 -8.38 -7.39
N THR A 77 17.46 -9.37 -7.86
CA THR A 77 17.93 -9.47 -9.25
C THR A 77 17.09 -10.43 -10.10
N SER A 78 16.27 -11.27 -9.46
CA SER A 78 15.32 -12.17 -10.11
C SER A 78 13.92 -11.57 -10.06
N VAL A 79 13.18 -11.70 -11.17
CA VAL A 79 11.75 -11.38 -11.23
C VAL A 79 10.98 -12.69 -11.19
N HIS A 80 10.10 -12.85 -10.20
CA HIS A 80 9.25 -14.03 -10.08
C HIS A 80 8.23 -14.09 -11.22
N SER A 81 7.86 -15.29 -11.66
CA SER A 81 6.94 -15.45 -12.81
C SER A 81 5.52 -14.93 -12.55
N ALA A 82 5.13 -14.77 -11.28
CA ALA A 82 3.85 -14.18 -10.91
C ALA A 82 3.86 -12.65 -10.94
N THR A 83 5.04 -12.01 -10.96
CA THR A 83 5.15 -10.54 -10.89
C THR A 83 4.46 -9.87 -12.06
N TYR A 84 3.63 -8.86 -11.79
CA TYR A 84 2.84 -8.18 -12.81
C TYR A 84 2.72 -6.66 -12.61
N GLY A 85 2.45 -5.97 -13.72
CA GLY A 85 2.05 -4.55 -13.71
C GLY A 85 3.08 -3.56 -13.17
N ILE A 86 4.38 -3.89 -13.26
CA ILE A 86 5.47 -3.00 -12.86
C ILE A 86 5.35 -1.64 -13.54
N ASP A 87 5.23 -0.59 -12.72
CA ASP A 87 5.13 0.81 -13.13
C ASP A 87 6.30 1.59 -12.52
N ARG A 88 7.42 1.63 -13.24
CA ARG A 88 8.67 2.27 -12.78
C ARG A 88 8.51 3.76 -12.47
N PRO A 89 7.79 4.55 -13.31
CA PRO A 89 7.47 5.94 -12.97
C PRO A 89 6.71 6.08 -11.66
N ARG A 90 5.69 5.25 -11.41
CA ARG A 90 4.94 5.26 -10.15
C ARG A 90 5.81 4.84 -8.98
N ASP A 91 6.60 3.77 -9.10
CA ASP A 91 7.51 3.31 -8.04
C ASP A 91 8.46 4.44 -7.61
N GLN A 92 9.10 5.10 -8.57
CA GLN A 92 9.99 6.22 -8.31
C GLN A 92 9.24 7.37 -7.62
N PHE A 93 8.11 7.76 -8.19
CA PHE A 93 7.32 8.89 -7.70
C PHE A 93 6.80 8.69 -6.28
N GLU A 94 6.29 7.50 -5.95
CA GLU A 94 5.77 7.22 -4.61
C GLU A 94 6.87 7.11 -3.56
N ILE A 95 8.04 6.56 -3.91
CA ILE A 95 9.22 6.57 -3.03
C ILE A 95 9.64 8.02 -2.74
N GLU A 96 9.66 8.88 -3.76
CA GLU A 96 10.00 10.30 -3.61
C GLU A 96 8.95 11.06 -2.79
N LEU A 97 7.65 10.83 -3.04
CA LEU A 97 6.56 11.41 -2.27
C LEU A 97 6.63 11.01 -0.80
N PHE A 98 6.85 9.73 -0.52
CA PHE A 98 6.98 9.25 0.84
C PHE A 98 8.17 9.88 1.55
N ALA A 99 9.33 9.91 0.90
CA ALA A 99 10.52 10.56 1.46
C ALA A 99 10.29 12.06 1.70
N ALA A 100 9.60 12.76 0.80
CA ALA A 100 9.23 14.16 0.96
C ALA A 100 8.23 14.36 2.11
N ALA A 101 7.22 13.50 2.24
CA ALA A 101 6.24 13.53 3.32
C ALA A 101 6.92 13.37 4.69
N LEU A 102 7.86 12.43 4.82
CA LEU A 102 8.64 12.27 6.07
C LEU A 102 9.46 13.52 6.41
N ARG A 103 10.13 14.14 5.43
CA ARG A 103 10.92 15.36 5.65
C ARG A 103 10.05 16.57 6.03
N GLN A 104 8.83 16.63 5.50
CA GLN A 104 7.89 17.73 5.71
C GLN A 104 6.88 17.46 6.84
N HIS A 105 6.99 16.32 7.52
CA HIS A 105 6.08 15.90 8.60
C HIS A 105 4.61 15.84 8.17
N ILE A 106 4.36 15.37 6.95
CA ILE A 106 3.00 15.12 6.43
C ILE A 106 2.58 13.70 6.82
N PRO A 107 1.39 13.51 7.44
CA PRO A 107 0.84 12.17 7.72
C PRO A 107 0.72 11.31 6.47
N VAL A 108 1.02 10.02 6.59
CA VAL A 108 0.96 9.07 5.47
C VAL A 108 0.19 7.82 5.85
N PHE A 109 -0.72 7.39 4.98
CA PHE A 109 -1.38 6.10 5.08
C PHE A 109 -1.13 5.24 3.83
N GLY A 110 -0.41 4.13 4.00
CA GLY A 110 -0.18 3.15 2.94
C GLY A 110 -1.19 2.01 2.95
N ILE A 111 -1.76 1.66 1.80
CA ILE A 111 -2.78 0.61 1.67
C ILE A 111 -2.31 -0.42 0.64
N CYS A 112 -2.25 -1.70 1.03
CA CYS A 112 -1.87 -2.85 0.21
C CYS A 112 -0.50 -2.72 -0.49
N ARG A 113 -0.46 -2.13 -1.68
CA ARG A 113 0.81 -1.76 -2.33
C ARG A 113 1.53 -0.65 -1.55
N GLY A 114 0.78 0.26 -0.91
CA GLY A 114 1.33 1.38 -0.15
C GLY A 114 2.22 0.96 1.02
N ILE A 115 1.83 -0.09 1.78
CA ILE A 115 2.68 -0.65 2.85
C ILE A 115 4.00 -1.20 2.28
N GLN A 116 3.95 -1.83 1.11
CA GLN A 116 5.12 -2.38 0.44
C GLN A 116 6.05 -1.26 -0.03
N VAL A 117 5.52 -0.20 -0.65
CA VAL A 117 6.31 0.97 -1.06
C VAL A 117 6.96 1.65 0.13
N MET A 118 6.25 1.84 1.25
CA MET A 118 6.83 2.41 2.46
C MET A 118 7.98 1.56 3.01
N ASN A 119 7.83 0.23 3.00
CA ASN A 119 8.88 -0.70 3.40
C ASN A 119 10.11 -0.57 2.49
N VAL A 120 9.91 -0.62 1.17
CA VAL A 120 10.98 -0.51 0.17
C VAL A 120 11.69 0.84 0.25
N ALA A 121 10.96 1.94 0.41
CA ALA A 121 11.52 3.28 0.53
C ALA A 121 12.43 3.46 1.77
N LEU A 122 12.22 2.66 2.81
CA LEU A 122 13.05 2.62 4.02
C LEU A 122 14.13 1.52 3.99
N GLY A 123 14.26 0.82 2.86
CA GLY A 123 15.30 -0.20 2.63
C GLY A 123 14.93 -1.62 3.09
N GLY A 124 13.64 -1.91 3.28
CA GLY A 124 13.14 -3.28 3.47
C GLY A 124 12.96 -4.04 2.16
N THR A 125 12.61 -5.32 2.25
CA THR A 125 12.44 -6.23 1.11
C THR A 125 11.04 -6.83 1.04
N LEU A 126 10.69 -7.43 -0.10
CA LEU A 126 9.39 -8.05 -0.33
C LEU A 126 9.50 -9.56 -0.63
N ILE A 127 8.44 -10.27 -0.31
CA ILE A 127 8.10 -11.57 -0.88
C ILE A 127 7.44 -11.30 -2.23
N GLN A 128 7.95 -11.91 -3.32
CA GLN A 128 7.46 -11.66 -4.68
C GLN A 128 6.20 -12.44 -5.02
N ASP A 129 6.03 -13.63 -4.44
CA ASP A 129 4.78 -14.37 -4.42
C ASP A 129 4.64 -15.15 -3.10
N VAL A 130 3.64 -14.78 -2.31
CA VAL A 130 3.34 -15.34 -1.00
C VAL A 130 2.96 -16.82 -1.10
N ALA A 131 2.25 -17.22 -2.15
CA ALA A 131 1.83 -18.61 -2.33
C ALA A 131 3.01 -19.56 -2.55
N ASP A 132 4.02 -19.14 -3.31
CA ASP A 132 5.24 -19.93 -3.57
C ASP A 132 6.27 -19.83 -2.44
N GLN A 133 6.40 -18.66 -1.82
CA GLN A 133 7.57 -18.34 -0.99
C GLN A 133 7.30 -18.27 0.52
N HIS A 134 6.04 -18.31 0.98
CA HIS A 134 5.68 -18.20 2.39
C HIS A 134 4.96 -19.46 2.93
N PRO A 135 5.51 -20.14 3.94
CA PRO A 135 4.85 -21.30 4.56
C PRO A 135 3.50 -20.94 5.19
N GLY A 136 2.46 -21.74 4.93
CA GLY A 136 1.11 -21.53 5.48
C GLY A 136 0.22 -20.60 4.65
N ALA A 137 0.76 -19.94 3.61
CA ALA A 137 0.02 -19.03 2.76
C ALA A 137 -1.22 -19.65 2.09
N ALA A 138 -1.13 -20.93 1.71
CA ALA A 138 -2.23 -21.65 1.06
C ALA A 138 -3.44 -21.83 1.99
N ASP A 139 -3.21 -21.97 3.30
CA ASP A 139 -4.27 -22.18 4.28
C ASP A 139 -5.00 -20.86 4.63
N VAL A 140 -4.25 -19.75 4.67
CA VAL A 140 -4.81 -18.41 4.95
C VAL A 140 -5.49 -17.82 3.72
N GLY A 141 -4.86 -17.93 2.55
CA GLY A 141 -5.37 -17.48 1.26
C GLY A 141 -5.45 -15.96 1.14
N HIS A 142 -4.32 -15.33 0.81
CA HIS A 142 -4.13 -13.87 0.65
C HIS A 142 -4.67 -13.28 -0.68
N ARG A 143 -5.22 -14.14 -1.54
CA ARG A 143 -5.96 -13.76 -2.76
C ARG A 143 -7.39 -14.26 -2.67
N GLN A 144 -8.24 -13.54 -1.94
CA GLN A 144 -9.61 -14.01 -1.68
C GLN A 144 -10.46 -14.17 -2.95
N HIS A 145 -10.14 -13.43 -4.01
CA HIS A 145 -10.80 -13.54 -5.31
C HIS A 145 -10.54 -14.90 -6.00
N GLU A 146 -9.37 -15.52 -5.78
CA GLU A 146 -9.07 -16.88 -6.26
C GLU A 146 -9.90 -17.95 -5.52
N ARG A 147 -10.41 -17.60 -4.34
CA ARG A 147 -11.32 -18.42 -3.53
C ARG A 147 -12.80 -18.14 -3.83
N GLY A 148 -13.11 -17.24 -4.78
CA GLY A 148 -14.47 -16.86 -5.14
C GLY A 148 -15.20 -16.01 -4.09
N LEU A 149 -14.45 -15.34 -3.20
CA LEU A 149 -15.03 -14.44 -2.20
C LEU A 149 -15.31 -13.06 -2.80
N GLU A 150 -16.44 -12.46 -2.40
CA GLU A 150 -16.81 -11.09 -2.77
C GLU A 150 -15.78 -10.08 -2.30
N THR A 151 -15.69 -8.92 -2.95
CA THR A 151 -14.63 -7.93 -2.67
C THR A 151 -14.66 -7.42 -1.22
N SER A 152 -15.85 -7.28 -0.64
CA SER A 152 -16.04 -6.81 0.73
C SER A 152 -16.10 -7.93 1.77
N ALA A 153 -15.93 -9.19 1.37
CA ALA A 153 -15.91 -10.31 2.31
C ALA A 153 -14.63 -10.32 3.14
N ILE A 154 -14.71 -10.86 4.35
CA ILE A 154 -13.53 -11.13 5.19
C ILE A 154 -12.77 -12.30 4.56
N GLY A 155 -11.52 -12.06 4.17
CA GLY A 155 -10.61 -13.07 3.64
C GLY A 155 -9.94 -13.88 4.76
N HIS A 156 -9.42 -13.17 5.78
CA HIS A 156 -8.83 -13.73 7.00
C HIS A 156 -8.89 -12.73 8.16
N ALA A 157 -8.55 -13.19 9.36
CA ALA A 157 -8.33 -12.32 10.52
C ALA A 157 -6.89 -11.81 10.53
N VAL A 158 -6.65 -10.70 11.23
CA VAL A 158 -5.33 -10.23 11.63
C VAL A 158 -5.31 -9.99 13.13
N THR A 159 -4.18 -10.28 13.78
CA THR A 159 -3.98 -10.05 15.20
C THR A 159 -2.98 -8.91 15.42
N ALA A 160 -3.42 -7.84 16.08
CA ALA A 160 -2.58 -6.73 16.49
C ALA A 160 -1.89 -7.03 17.82
N LEU A 161 -0.56 -6.99 17.83
CA LEU A 161 0.25 -7.15 19.05
C LEU A 161 0.31 -5.86 19.87
N ASP A 162 0.15 -4.71 19.22
CA ASP A 162 0.12 -3.39 19.84
C ASP A 162 -0.98 -2.53 19.19
N PRO A 163 -2.27 -2.85 19.45
CA PRO A 163 -3.40 -2.21 18.78
C PRO A 163 -3.45 -0.69 19.00
N ALA A 164 -2.91 -0.20 20.13
CA ALA A 164 -2.86 1.23 20.44
C ALA A 164 -1.97 2.05 19.46
N ARG A 165 -1.13 1.39 18.64
CA ARG A 165 -0.31 2.07 17.63
C ARG A 165 -1.07 2.52 16.41
N LEU A 166 -2.18 1.88 16.08
CA LEU A 166 -2.96 2.21 14.90
C LEU A 166 -4.41 2.52 15.30
N PRO A 167 -4.96 3.68 14.89
CA PRO A 167 -6.30 4.10 15.30
C PRO A 167 -7.43 3.24 14.70
N ILE A 168 -7.09 2.25 13.86
CA ILE A 168 -8.03 1.35 13.19
C ILE A 168 -8.39 0.14 14.05
N PHE A 169 -7.62 -0.17 15.09
CA PHE A 169 -7.88 -1.30 15.97
C PHE A 169 -8.70 -0.85 17.18
N GLU A 170 -9.93 -1.37 17.28
CA GLU A 170 -10.74 -1.29 18.50
C GLU A 170 -10.42 -2.44 19.47
N ASP A 171 -9.99 -3.59 18.94
CA ASP A 171 -9.55 -4.78 19.66
C ASP A 171 -8.27 -5.34 18.99
N SER A 172 -7.66 -6.33 19.63
CA SER A 172 -6.51 -7.09 19.17
C SER A 172 -6.76 -7.95 17.93
N GLU A 173 -8.01 -8.22 17.53
CA GLU A 173 -8.34 -8.99 16.33
C GLU A 173 -9.25 -8.21 15.40
N LEU A 174 -8.98 -8.27 14.09
CA LEU A 174 -9.79 -7.63 13.06
C LEU A 174 -9.96 -8.57 11.86
N GLY A 175 -11.19 -8.75 11.37
CA GLY A 175 -11.44 -9.42 10.09
C GLY A 175 -11.19 -8.46 8.94
N VAL A 176 -10.36 -8.86 7.97
CA VAL A 176 -9.95 -8.03 6.83
C VAL A 176 -10.15 -8.75 5.51
N ASN A 177 -10.28 -7.99 4.42
CA ASN A 177 -10.17 -8.55 3.08
C ASN A 177 -8.69 -8.76 2.70
N SER A 178 -8.42 -9.50 1.63
CA SER A 178 -7.05 -9.75 1.16
C SER A 178 -6.99 -10.03 -0.34
N PHE A 179 -6.17 -9.23 -1.03
CA PHE A 179 -6.01 -9.26 -2.50
C PHE A 179 -4.54 -9.28 -2.94
N HIS A 180 -3.61 -9.50 -2.02
CA HIS A 180 -2.19 -9.36 -2.28
C HIS A 180 -1.53 -10.72 -2.48
N HIS A 181 -0.58 -10.75 -3.41
CA HIS A 181 0.35 -11.88 -3.56
C HIS A 181 1.78 -11.50 -3.20
N GLN A 182 2.06 -10.22 -2.94
CA GLN A 182 3.31 -9.75 -2.36
C GLN A 182 3.10 -9.41 -0.89
N ALA A 183 4.16 -9.48 -0.10
CA ALA A 183 4.14 -9.10 1.30
C ALA A 183 5.52 -8.60 1.74
N ILE A 184 5.63 -8.02 2.92
CA ILE A 184 6.93 -7.69 3.51
C ILE A 184 7.69 -8.99 3.82
N ARG A 185 8.95 -9.07 3.36
CA ARG A 185 9.89 -10.13 3.75
C ARG A 185 10.74 -9.65 4.92
N ASP A 186 11.63 -8.70 4.65
CA ASP A 186 12.44 -8.03 5.67
C ASP A 186 11.84 -6.65 5.95
N LEU A 187 11.39 -6.46 7.18
CA LEU A 187 10.84 -5.17 7.61
C LEU A 187 11.96 -4.13 7.70
N ALA A 188 11.72 -2.98 7.07
CA ALA A 188 12.66 -1.87 7.03
C ALA A 188 12.95 -1.30 8.42
N ARG A 189 14.15 -0.75 8.59
CA ARG A 189 14.51 -0.05 9.82
C ARG A 189 13.61 1.16 10.01
N GLY A 190 13.10 1.33 11.24
CA GLY A 190 12.21 2.42 11.59
C GLY A 190 10.73 2.11 11.44
N LEU A 191 10.35 1.01 10.80
CA LEU A 191 8.99 0.48 10.88
C LEU A 191 8.84 -0.45 12.09
N ILE A 192 7.69 -0.39 12.73
CA ILE A 192 7.28 -1.28 13.82
C ILE A 192 6.12 -2.11 13.28
N PRO A 193 6.21 -3.45 13.32
CA PRO A 193 5.09 -4.30 12.91
C PRO A 193 4.01 -4.23 13.99
N VAL A 194 2.75 -4.04 13.56
CA VAL A 194 1.60 -3.85 14.45
C VAL A 194 0.68 -5.05 14.44
N ALA A 195 0.38 -5.59 13.25
CA ALA A 195 -0.54 -6.71 13.10
C ALA A 195 0.00 -7.78 12.14
N TYR A 196 -0.45 -9.01 12.37
CA TYR A 196 -0.04 -10.18 11.61
C TYR A 196 -1.23 -11.03 11.20
N SER A 197 -1.12 -11.70 10.06
CA SER A 197 -2.01 -12.79 9.64
C SER A 197 -1.70 -14.10 10.41
N PRO A 198 -2.57 -15.14 10.35
CA PRO A 198 -2.35 -16.39 11.09
C PRO A 198 -1.10 -17.17 10.69
N ASP A 199 -0.62 -16.99 9.45
CA ASP A 199 0.63 -17.54 8.93
C ASP A 199 1.86 -16.66 9.24
N GLY A 200 1.68 -15.57 9.99
CA GLY A 200 2.76 -14.73 10.50
C GLY A 200 3.27 -13.66 9.54
N LEU A 201 2.57 -13.37 8.43
CA LEU A 201 2.90 -12.21 7.60
C LEU A 201 2.57 -10.91 8.31
N ILE A 202 3.37 -9.89 8.05
CA ILE A 202 3.11 -8.53 8.55
C ILE A 202 1.98 -7.92 7.73
N GLU A 203 0.92 -7.54 8.41
CA GLU A 203 -0.31 -7.00 7.83
C GLU A 203 -0.51 -5.52 8.13
N ALA A 204 0.13 -5.01 9.18
CA ALA A 204 0.12 -3.58 9.47
C ALA A 204 1.43 -3.12 10.09
N VAL A 205 1.83 -1.88 9.80
CA VAL A 205 3.04 -1.24 10.32
C VAL A 205 2.77 0.19 10.75
N SER A 206 3.56 0.68 11.71
CA SER A 206 3.61 2.07 12.13
C SER A 206 5.05 2.57 12.05
N TYR A 207 5.26 3.83 11.70
CA TYR A 207 6.59 4.43 11.70
C TYR A 207 6.99 4.84 13.11
N ALA A 208 8.17 4.40 13.55
CA ALA A 208 8.61 4.56 14.93
C ALA A 208 8.75 6.02 15.37
N ALA A 209 9.16 6.90 14.46
CA ALA A 209 9.40 8.31 14.78
C ALA A 209 8.14 9.19 14.70
N ASP A 210 7.08 8.72 14.01
CA ASP A 210 5.84 9.47 13.84
C ASP A 210 4.65 8.51 13.65
N PRO A 211 3.77 8.36 14.66
CA PRO A 211 2.62 7.45 14.57
C PRO A 211 1.54 7.91 13.58
N SER A 212 1.62 9.14 13.05
CA SER A 212 0.74 9.59 11.96
C SER A 212 1.12 8.98 10.59
N VAL A 213 2.23 8.24 10.55
CA VAL A 213 2.70 7.48 9.39
C VAL A 213 2.49 6.00 9.66
N PHE A 214 1.59 5.38 8.91
CA PHE A 214 1.25 3.97 9.09
C PHE A 214 0.76 3.32 7.79
N ALA A 215 0.67 2.00 7.79
CA ALA A 215 0.20 1.27 6.63
C ALA A 215 -0.44 -0.07 6.98
N VAL A 216 -1.30 -0.54 6.09
CA VAL A 216 -1.98 -1.84 6.16
C VAL A 216 -1.88 -2.57 4.83
N GLN A 217 -1.90 -3.89 4.86
CA GLN A 217 -1.78 -4.75 3.68
C GLN A 217 -3.13 -5.10 3.04
N TRP A 218 -4.23 -4.99 3.79
CA TRP A 218 -5.60 -5.10 3.29
C TRP A 218 -6.14 -3.79 2.68
N HIS A 219 -7.41 -3.78 2.27
CA HIS A 219 -8.15 -2.64 1.70
C HIS A 219 -9.34 -2.18 2.52
#